data_AF-A0A6J3Q800-F1
#
_entry.id   AF-A0A6J3Q800-F1
#
_cell.length_a   1.000
_cell.length_b   1.000
_cell.length_c   1.000
_cell.angle_alpha   90.00
_cell.angle_beta   90.00
_cell.angle_gamma   90.00
#
_symmetry.space_group_name_H-M   'P 1'
#
loop_
_entity.id
_entity.type
_entity.pdbx_description
1 polymer ?
#
loop_
_entity_poly.entity_id
_entity_poly.type
_entity_poly.pdbx_seq_one_letter_code
_entity_poly.pdbx_strand_id
1 'polypeptide(L)' 'MAAPSMKERQACWGARDEYWKCLDENTEDASRCKKLRSSFESSCPQQWRSSVGLA' A
#
# COMPACT_ATOMS: atom_id res chain seq x y z
N MET A 1 -2.90 20.41 2.64
CA MET A 1 -3.19 18.99 2.35
C MET A 1 -4.28 18.56 3.31
N ALA A 2 -5.47 18.20 2.79
CA ALA A 2 -6.57 17.75 3.65
C ALA A 2 -6.21 16.38 4.25
N ALA A 3 -6.55 16.18 5.52
CA ALA A 3 -6.49 14.85 6.10
C ALA A 3 -7.41 13.94 5.28
N PRO A 4 -6.91 12.85 4.70
CA PRO A 4 -7.72 11.96 3.89
C PRO A 4 -8.86 11.38 4.72
N SER A 5 -9.98 11.14 4.06
CA SER A 5 -11.17 10.58 4.68
C SER A 5 -10.88 9.18 5.25
N MET A 6 -11.69 8.76 6.22
CA MET A 6 -11.64 7.41 6.79
C MET A 6 -11.69 6.32 5.70
N LYS A 7 -12.40 6.60 4.60
CA LYS A 7 -12.57 5.69 3.46
C LYS A 7 -11.31 5.55 2.62
N GLU A 8 -10.59 6.65 2.36
CA GLU A 8 -9.28 6.64 1.71
C GLU A 8 -8.24 5.93 2.58
N ARG A 9 -8.33 6.10 3.91
CA ARG A 9 -7.49 5.35 4.86
C ARG A 9 -7.68 3.85 4.75
N GLN A 10 -8.93 3.43 4.76
CA GLN A 10 -9.28 2.02 4.71
C GLN A 10 -8.87 1.38 3.37
N ALA A 11 -9.05 2.09 2.25
CA ALA A 11 -8.60 1.63 0.93
C ALA A 11 -7.07 1.48 0.86
N CYS A 12 -6.32 2.49 1.35
CA CYS A 12 -4.86 2.43 1.39
C CYS A 12 -4.34 1.28 2.27
N TRP A 13 -4.91 1.11 3.47
CA TRP A 13 -4.50 0.05 4.38
C TRP A 13 -4.86 -1.34 3.86
N GLY A 14 -6.03 -1.50 3.21
CA GLY A 14 -6.40 -2.75 2.56
C GLY A 14 -5.42 -3.13 1.44
N ALA A 15 -5.13 -2.19 0.54
CA ALA A 15 -4.18 -2.43 -0.56
C ALA A 15 -2.75 -2.71 -0.05
N ARG A 16 -2.36 -2.11 1.08
CA ARG A 16 -1.10 -2.41 1.76
C ARG A 16 -1.09 -3.86 2.25
N ASP A 17 -2.10 -4.27 2.99
CA ASP A 17 -2.20 -5.62 3.55
C ASP A 17 -2.14 -6.66 2.44
N GLU A 18 -2.86 -6.45 1.34
CA GLU A 18 -2.82 -7.33 0.18
C GLU A 18 -1.42 -7.39 -0.46
N TYR A 19 -0.76 -6.24 -0.62
CA TYR A 19 0.61 -6.18 -1.15
C TYR A 19 1.60 -6.90 -0.23
N TRP A 20 1.54 -6.68 1.07
CA TRP A 20 2.41 -7.31 2.06
C TRP A 20 2.16 -8.81 2.18
N LYS A 21 0.89 -9.24 2.15
CA LYS A 21 0.54 -10.67 2.10
C LYS A 21 1.12 -11.33 0.86
N CYS A 22 1.02 -10.67 -0.30
CA CYS A 22 1.63 -11.17 -1.53
C CYS A 22 3.15 -11.28 -1.40
N LEU A 23 3.82 -10.31 -0.77
CA LEU A 23 5.26 -10.40 -0.52
C LEU A 23 5.62 -11.58 0.38
N ASP A 24 4.89 -11.77 1.47
CA ASP A 24 5.10 -12.90 2.40
C ASP A 24 4.95 -14.25 1.68
N GLU A 25 3.90 -14.40 0.88
CA GLU A 25 3.64 -15.61 0.09
C GLU A 25 4.66 -15.83 -1.04
N ASN A 26 5.32 -14.77 -1.52
CA ASN A 26 6.26 -14.82 -2.65
C ASN A 26 7.71 -14.52 -2.23
N THR A 27 8.07 -14.76 -0.96
CA THR A 27 9.46 -14.58 -0.45
C THR A 27 10.02 -13.19 -0.76
N GLU A 28 9.22 -12.17 -0.48
CA GLU A 28 9.54 -10.75 -0.69
C GLU A 28 9.74 -10.36 -2.18
N ASP A 29 9.30 -11.18 -3.13
CA ASP A 29 9.39 -10.87 -4.56
C ASP A 29 8.33 -9.85 -5.00
N ALA A 30 8.70 -8.57 -4.90
CA ALA A 30 7.89 -7.45 -5.34
C ALA A 30 7.54 -7.48 -6.84
N SER A 31 8.24 -8.27 -7.67
CA SER A 31 7.96 -8.39 -9.10
C SER A 31 6.63 -9.11 -9.33
N ARG A 32 6.33 -10.11 -8.50
CA ARG A 32 5.07 -10.87 -8.56
C ARG A 32 3.89 -10.05 -8.02
N CYS A 33 4.18 -9.14 -7.09
CA CYS A 33 3.19 -8.26 -6.45
C CYS A 33 3.07 -6.88 -7.11
N LYS A 34 3.66 -6.66 -8.29
CA LYS A 34 3.63 -5.37 -9.02
C LYS A 34 2.22 -4.79 -9.20
N LYS A 35 1.24 -5.65 -9.50
CA LYS A 35 -0.16 -5.22 -9.67
C LYS A 35 -0.72 -4.62 -8.38
N LEU A 36 -0.48 -5.28 -7.24
CA LEU A 36 -0.89 -4.81 -5.93
C LEU A 36 -0.13 -3.56 -5.51
N ARG A 37 1.15 -3.46 -5.88
CA ARG A 37 1.95 -2.24 -5.68
C ARG A 37 1.34 -1.04 -6.38
N SER A 38 0.94 -1.18 -7.65
CA SER A 38 0.26 -0.10 -8.37
C SER A 38 -1.07 0.30 -7.73
N SER A 39 -1.86 -0.67 -7.25
CA SER A 39 -3.10 -0.39 -6.51
C SER A 39 -2.84 0.34 -5.20
N PHE A 40 -1.83 -0.08 -4.44
CA PHE A 40 -1.38 0.57 -3.21
C PHE A 40 -0.89 2.01 -3.48
N GLU A 41 -0.07 2.21 -4.51
CA GLU A 41 0.44 3.53 -4.88
C GLU A 41 -0.65 4.49 -5.37
N SER A 42 -1.70 3.97 -6.03
CA SER A 42 -2.86 4.72 -6.47
C SER A 42 -3.81 5.06 -5.32
N SER A 43 -3.95 4.15 -4.35
CA SER A 43 -4.88 4.29 -3.21
C SER A 43 -4.28 5.06 -2.03
N CYS A 44 -2.95 5.11 -1.91
CA CYS A 44 -2.26 5.78 -0.82
C CYS A 44 -1.64 7.12 -1.27
N PRO A 45 -2.08 8.26 -0.69
CA PRO A 45 -1.43 9.53 -0.96
C PRO A 45 0.04 9.52 -0.51
N GLN A 46 0.92 10.20 -1.27
CA GLN A 46 2.38 10.23 -1.04
C GLN A 46 2.77 10.55 0.41
N GLN A 47 1.98 11.36 1.11
CA GLN A 47 2.21 11.75 2.51
C GLN A 47 2.21 10.57 3.47
N TRP A 48 1.54 9.47 3.12
CA TRP A 48 1.46 8.28 3.95
C TRP A 48 2.56 7.26 3.70
N ARG A 49 3.27 7.35 2.58
CA ARG A 49 4.49 6.55 2.33
C ARG A 49 5.58 6.86 3.36
N SER A 50 5.53 8.03 3.99
CA SER A 50 6.48 8.47 5.02
C SER A 50 6.06 8.07 6.45
N SER A 51 4.76 7.88 6.72
CA SER A 51 4.24 7.52 8.05
C SER A 51 3.94 6.03 8.20
N VAL A 52 3.63 5.36 7.10
CA VAL A 52 3.76 3.90 6.99
C VAL A 52 5.20 3.69 6.57
N GLY A 53 6.07 3.24 7.47
CA GLY A 53 7.51 3.08 7.24
C GLY A 53 7.84 2.23 6.00
N LEU A 54 7.75 2.85 4.83
CA LEU A 54 8.29 2.40 3.56
C LEU A 54 9.63 3.10 3.41
N ALA A 55 10.57 2.72 4.29
CA ALA A 55 12.00 2.94 4.08
C ALA A 55 12.51 1.78 3.23
#